data_AF-A0A2V7BXH5-F1
#
_entry.id   AF-A0A2V7BXH5-F1
#
_cell.length_a   1.000
_cell.length_b   1.000
_cell.length_c   1.000
_cell.angle_alpha   90.00
_cell.angle_beta   90.00
_cell.angle_gamma   90.00
#
_symmetry.space_group_name_H-M   'P 1'
#
loop_
_entity.id
_entity.type
_entity.pdbx_description
1 polymer ?
#
loop_
_entity_poly.entity_id
_entity_poly.type
_entity_poly.pdbx_seq_one_letter_code
_entity_poly.pdbx_strand_id
1 'polypeptide(L)'
;MDLTYSRSVLLQERHGVGLVFDEIQTTVYRHGFTPWSPAYYGVWRLAPNGKIGIPLQVSLTCPIIPAGGVTVPVTLALWHLTLVGKSDQGRPAKIWVLVALPPMLPGCVGLRDTLPPSREGDLGSSGAGDQPEIL
;
A
#
# COMPACT_ATOMS: atom_id res chain seq x y z
N MET A 1 -11.10 4.26 -1.89
CA MET A 1 -10.32 4.33 -0.64
C MET A 1 -8.87 4.09 -1.01
N ASP A 2 -7.95 4.95 -0.56
CA ASP A 2 -6.53 4.78 -0.83
C ASP A 2 -5.83 4.17 0.39
N LEU A 3 -5.03 3.14 0.16
CA LEU A 3 -4.15 2.52 1.14
C LEU A 3 -2.72 3.00 0.90
N THR A 4 -2.17 3.77 1.83
CA THR A 4 -0.77 4.16 1.80
C THR A 4 0.05 3.16 2.60
N TYR A 5 1.05 2.57 1.97
CA TYR A 5 2.02 1.71 2.62
C TYR A 5 3.39 2.38 2.59
N SER A 6 3.98 2.57 3.77
CA SER A 6 5.32 3.09 3.95
C SER A 6 6.20 2.07 4.65
N ARG A 7 7.44 1.95 4.19
CA ARG A 7 8.49 1.13 4.82
C ARG A 7 9.85 1.77 4.58
N SER A 8 10.84 1.40 5.37
CA SER A 8 12.22 1.81 5.14
C SER A 8 13.09 0.60 4.84
N VAL A 9 13.91 0.68 3.80
CA VAL A 9 14.98 -0.29 3.55
C VAL A 9 16.24 0.21 4.23
N LEU A 10 16.79 -0.57 5.16
CA LEU A 10 18.02 -0.24 5.83
C LEU A 10 19.20 -0.83 5.06
N LEU A 11 20.02 0.04 4.47
CA LEU A 11 21.27 -0.35 3.82
C LEU A 11 22.42 -0.18 4.82
N GLN A 12 23.24 -1.22 4.97
CA GLN A 12 24.42 -1.21 5.82
C GLN A 12 25.68 -1.39 4.98
N GLU A 13 26.64 -0.51 5.19
CA GLU A 13 27.99 -0.61 4.63
C GLU A 13 28.83 -1.58 5.47
N ARG A 14 29.61 -2.46 4.82
CA ARG A 14 30.37 -3.54 5.48
C ARG A 14 31.85 -3.59 5.12
N HIS A 15 32.30 -2.78 4.17
CA HIS A 15 33.64 -2.80 3.60
C HIS A 15 34.47 -1.56 3.97
N GLY A 16 33.93 -0.66 4.80
CA GLY A 16 34.60 0.56 5.23
C GLY A 16 34.67 1.65 4.16
N VAL A 17 33.81 1.61 3.14
CA VAL A 17 33.80 2.58 2.03
C VAL A 17 32.62 3.54 2.17
N GLY A 18 32.87 4.86 2.19
CA GLY A 18 31.81 5.85 2.18
C GLY A 18 31.14 5.94 0.82
N LEU A 19 29.81 6.06 0.79
CA LEU A 19 29.02 6.22 -0.42
C LEU A 19 28.08 7.42 -0.30
N VAL A 20 27.90 8.15 -1.40
CA VAL A 20 26.93 9.23 -1.53
C VAL A 20 26.09 8.95 -2.75
N PHE A 21 24.78 8.77 -2.55
CA PHE A 21 23.81 8.63 -3.63
C PHE A 21 23.14 9.96 -3.92
N ASP A 22 23.02 10.28 -5.20
CA ASP A 22 22.35 11.48 -5.70
C ASP A 22 21.03 11.17 -6.41
N GLU A 23 20.83 9.91 -6.81
CA GLU A 23 19.61 9.41 -7.43
C GLU A 23 19.20 8.05 -6.85
N ILE A 24 17.92 7.93 -6.53
CA ILE A 24 17.27 6.67 -6.16
C ILE A 24 16.10 6.45 -7.10
N GLN A 25 16.19 5.44 -7.96
CA GLN A 25 15.05 4.98 -8.76
C GLN A 25 14.37 3.83 -8.03
N THR A 26 13.05 3.84 -7.98
CA THR A 26 12.27 2.74 -7.42
C THR A 26 11.29 2.25 -8.46
N THR A 27 11.44 1.03 -8.94
CA THR A 27 10.46 0.39 -9.82
C THR A 27 9.59 -0.55 -9.00
N VAL A 28 8.27 -0.36 -9.08
CA VAL A 28 7.31 -1.23 -8.40
C VAL A 28 6.60 -2.07 -9.45
N TYR A 29 6.62 -3.38 -9.24
CA TYR A 29 5.87 -4.34 -10.04
C TYR A 29 4.69 -4.84 -9.22
N ARG A 30 3.50 -4.74 -9.80
CA ARG A 30 2.25 -5.24 -9.24
C ARG A 30 1.52 -6.03 -10.32
N HIS A 31 1.01 -7.21 -9.96
CA HIS A 31 0.24 -8.02 -10.89
C HIS A 31 -1.03 -7.27 -11.34
N GLY A 32 -1.29 -7.22 -12.65
CA GLY A 32 -2.45 -6.55 -13.24
C GLY A 32 -2.30 -5.03 -13.40
N PHE A 33 -1.12 -4.46 -13.11
CA PHE A 33 -0.84 -3.04 -13.30
C PHE A 33 0.48 -2.86 -14.05
N THR A 34 0.58 -1.82 -14.88
CA THR A 34 1.84 -1.43 -15.51
C THR A 34 2.85 -1.05 -14.42
N PRO A 35 4.10 -1.53 -14.49
CA PRO A 35 5.14 -1.10 -13.56
C PRO A 35 5.31 0.42 -13.58
N TRP A 36 5.60 1.01 -12.43
CA TRP A 36 5.88 2.43 -12.32
C TRP A 36 7.24 2.65 -11.65
N SER A 37 7.98 3.65 -12.13
CA SER A 37 9.39 3.88 -11.77
C SER A 37 9.68 5.31 -11.35
N PRO A 38 9.23 5.78 -10.16
CA PRO A 38 9.60 7.10 -9.67
C PRO A 38 11.10 7.18 -9.39
N ALA A 39 11.67 8.32 -9.72
CA ALA A 39 13.05 8.68 -9.40
C ALA A 39 13.05 9.82 -8.39
N TYR A 40 13.89 9.68 -7.37
CA TYR A 40 14.11 10.67 -6.33
C TYR A 40 15.53 11.19 -6.45
N TYR A 41 15.67 12.51 -6.53
CA TYR A 41 16.96 13.19 -6.56
C TYR A 41 17.19 13.88 -5.21
N GLY A 42 18.39 13.75 -4.67
CA GLY A 42 18.69 14.19 -3.30
C GLY A 42 20.13 13.89 -2.91
N VAL A 43 20.43 13.88 -1.61
CA VAL A 43 21.75 13.49 -1.12
C VAL A 43 21.59 12.51 0.03
N TRP A 44 21.99 11.27 -0.21
CA TRP A 44 21.93 10.18 0.75
C TRP A 44 23.34 9.69 1.06
N ARG A 45 23.81 9.97 2.26
CA ARG A 45 25.16 9.59 2.70
C ARG A 45 25.14 8.29 3.48
N LEU A 46 25.83 7.29 2.97
CA LEU A 46 26.15 6.06 3.67
C LEU A 46 27.61 6.14 4.12
N ALA A 47 27.81 6.46 5.40
CA ALA A 47 29.15 6.53 5.99
C ALA A 47 29.87 5.15 5.94
N PRO A 48 31.21 5.12 5.97
CA PRO A 48 31.98 3.90 6.18
C PRO A 48 31.48 3.13 7.41
N ASN A 49 31.18 1.84 7.26
CA ASN A 49 30.58 0.96 8.27
C ASN A 49 29.24 1.47 8.84
N GLY A 50 28.63 2.45 8.18
CA GLY A 50 27.42 3.12 8.60
C GLY A 50 26.16 2.42 8.09
N LYS A 51 25.01 3.05 8.38
CA LYS A 51 23.70 2.63 7.91
C LYS A 51 22.92 3.82 7.40
N ILE A 52 22.07 3.57 6.41
CA ILE A 52 21.13 4.55 5.90
C ILE A 52 19.76 3.92 5.69
N GLY A 53 18.71 4.63 6.06
CA GLY A 53 17.33 4.26 5.76
C GLY A 53 16.88 4.90 4.45
N ILE A 54 16.42 4.09 3.51
CA ILE A 54 15.77 4.55 2.28
C ILE A 54 14.26 4.42 2.47
N PRO A 55 13.52 5.55 2.60
CA PRO A 55 12.08 5.50 2.74
C PRO A 55 11.45 5.09 1.41
N LEU A 56 10.52 4.15 1.48
CA LEU A 56 9.71 3.68 0.37
C LEU A 56 8.26 3.91 0.71
N GLN A 57 7.52 4.51 -0.22
CA GLN A 57 6.09 4.74 -0.06
C GLN A 57 5.37 4.39 -1.35
N VAL A 58 4.30 3.61 -1.23
CA VAL A 58 3.33 3.39 -2.30
C VAL A 58 1.93 3.71 -1.80
N SER A 59 1.18 4.42 -2.61
CA SER A 59 -0.26 4.57 -2.45
C SER A 59 -0.96 3.62 -3.41
N LEU A 60 -1.85 2.79 -2.88
CA LEU A 60 -2.66 1.85 -3.65
C LEU A 60 -4.11 2.33 -3.62
N THR A 61 -4.67 2.60 -4.79
CA THR A 61 -6.11 2.84 -4.90
C THR A 61 -6.85 1.51 -4.88
N CYS A 62 -7.69 1.31 -3.86
CA CYS A 62 -8.66 0.21 -3.84
C CYS A 62 -9.83 0.57 -4.77
N PRO A 63 -10.11 -0.22 -5.83
CA PRO A 63 -11.38 -0.11 -6.51
C PRO A 63 -12.50 -0.45 -5.52
N ILE A 64 -13.58 0.32 -5.53
CA ILE A 64 -14.80 -0.01 -4.76
C ILE A 64 -15.42 -1.21 -5.45
N ILE A 65 -15.39 -2.37 -4.78
CA ILE A 65 -16.01 -3.59 -5.29
C ILE A 65 -17.48 -3.58 -4.86
N PRO A 66 -18.46 -3.75 -5.78
CA PRO A 66 -19.87 -3.88 -5.42
C PRO A 66 -20.10 -5.09 -4.50
N ALA A 67 -21.15 -5.05 -3.67
CA ALA A 67 -21.51 -6.16 -2.79
C ALA A 67 -21.61 -7.48 -3.57
N GLY A 68 -20.88 -8.52 -3.12
CA GLY A 68 -20.77 -9.82 -3.80
C GLY A 68 -19.57 -9.99 -4.73
N GLY A 69 -18.74 -8.97 -4.93
CA GLY A 69 -17.55 -9.08 -5.76
C GLY A 69 -16.37 -9.78 -5.06
N VAL A 70 -15.59 -10.52 -5.86
CA VAL A 70 -14.41 -11.27 -5.42
C VAL A 70 -13.35 -10.31 -4.87
N THR A 71 -12.92 -10.54 -3.62
CA THR A 71 -11.76 -9.85 -3.05
C THR A 71 -10.51 -10.20 -3.86
N VAL A 72 -10.01 -9.27 -4.66
CA VAL A 72 -8.73 -9.47 -5.35
C VAL A 72 -7.63 -9.31 -4.29
N PRO A 73 -6.81 -10.34 -4.02
CA PRO A 73 -5.69 -10.17 -3.11
C PRO A 73 -4.79 -9.06 -3.64
N VAL A 74 -4.46 -8.10 -2.78
CA VAL A 74 -3.48 -7.07 -3.11
C VAL A 74 -2.14 -7.79 -3.21
N THR A 75 -1.73 -8.02 -4.45
CA THR A 75 -0.56 -8.83 -4.79
C THR A 75 0.73 -8.20 -4.31
N LEU A 76 1.71 -9.08 -4.05
CA LEU A 76 3.11 -8.78 -3.73
C LEU A 76 3.62 -7.59 -4.56
N ALA A 77 3.86 -6.44 -3.93
CA ALA A 77 4.58 -5.37 -4.58
C ALA A 77 6.07 -5.71 -4.54
N LEU A 78 6.65 -6.04 -5.70
CA LEU A 78 8.09 -6.21 -5.86
C LEU A 78 8.71 -4.84 -6.10
N TRP A 79 9.67 -4.47 -5.26
CA TRP A 79 10.40 -3.22 -5.39
C TRP A 79 11.80 -3.49 -5.90
N HIS A 80 12.17 -2.82 -6.98
CA HIS A 80 13.53 -2.76 -7.47
C HIS A 80 14.07 -1.35 -7.22
N LEU A 81 15.03 -1.22 -6.30
CA LEU A 81 15.72 0.03 -6.04
C LEU A 81 17.03 0.08 -6.80
N THR A 82 17.28 1.19 -7.46
CA THR A 82 18.56 1.53 -8.07
C THR A 82 19.10 2.76 -7.37
N LEU A 83 20.18 2.61 -6.61
CA LEU A 83 20.88 3.75 -6.01
C LEU A 83 22.09 4.08 -6.88
N VAL A 84 22.15 5.31 -7.37
CA VAL A 84 23.23 5.82 -8.21
C VAL A 84 23.96 6.92 -7.43
N GLY A 85 25.28 6.92 -7.53
CA GLY A 85 26.10 7.90 -6.84
C GLY A 85 27.58 7.65 -7.00
N LYS A 86 28.35 8.00 -5.96
CA LYS A 86 29.80 7.89 -5.94
C LYS A 86 30.30 7.44 -4.58
N SER A 87 31.48 6.83 -4.54
CA SER A 87 32.21 6.62 -3.29
C SER A 87 32.90 7.90 -2.82
N ASP A 88 33.38 7.87 -1.57
CA ASP A 88 34.26 8.88 -0.98
C ASP A 88 35.54 9.14 -1.79
N GLN A 89 36.01 8.15 -2.54
CA GLN A 89 37.13 8.26 -3.50
C GLN A 89 36.72 8.86 -4.86
N GLY A 90 35.47 9.30 -5.01
CA GLY A 90 34.93 9.88 -6.25
C GLY A 90 34.62 8.86 -7.35
N ARG A 91 34.72 7.56 -7.07
CA ARG A 91 34.42 6.51 -8.07
C ARG A 91 32.90 6.36 -8.23
N PRO A 92 32.37 6.24 -9.45
CA PRO A 92 30.94 5.96 -9.64
C PRO A 92 30.53 4.67 -8.93
N ALA A 93 29.36 4.69 -8.30
CA ALA A 93 28.78 3.57 -7.59
C ALA A 93 27.32 3.38 -8.01
N LYS A 94 26.93 2.12 -8.21
CA LYS A 94 25.55 1.74 -8.49
C LYS A 94 25.18 0.50 -7.67
N ILE A 95 24.10 0.59 -6.91
CA ILE A 95 23.61 -0.51 -6.07
C ILE A 95 22.19 -0.86 -6.52
N TRP A 96 21.93 -2.16 -6.62
CA TRP A 96 20.63 -2.72 -6.92
C TRP A 96 20.11 -3.47 -5.71
N VAL A 97 18.89 -3.16 -5.28
CA VAL A 97 18.23 -3.85 -4.17
C VAL A 97 16.88 -4.34 -4.66
N LEU A 98 16.67 -5.65 -4.58
CA LEU A 98 15.37 -6.25 -4.82
C LEU A 98 14.69 -6.53 -3.48
N VAL A 99 13.45 -6.07 -3.34
CA VAL A 99 12.67 -6.35 -2.14
C VAL A 99 11.29 -6.87 -2.52
N ALA A 100 11.05 -8.12 -2.17
CA ALA A 100 9.73 -8.71 -2.19
C ALA A 100 9.05 -8.43 -0.85
N LEU A 101 7.92 -7.73 -0.88
CA LEU A 101 7.05 -7.64 0.29
C LEU A 101 6.21 -8.89 0.41
N PRO A 102 5.89 -9.37 1.62
CA PRO A 102 4.89 -10.41 1.80
C PRO A 102 3.53 -9.95 1.24
N PRO A 103 2.67 -10.88 0.82
CA PRO A 103 1.37 -10.53 0.25
C PRO A 103 0.52 -9.89 1.34
N MET A 104 -0.15 -8.78 1.04
CA MET A 104 -1.06 -8.15 1.99
C MET A 104 -2.40 -8.89 1.95
N LEU A 105 -2.84 -9.41 3.11
CA LEU A 105 -4.22 -9.86 3.34
C LEU A 105 -5.17 -8.65 3.37
N PRO A 106 -6.45 -8.80 2.99
CA PRO A 106 -7.22 -7.73 2.34
C PRO A 106 -7.66 -6.61 3.30
N GLY A 107 -7.27 -5.38 2.97
CA GLY A 107 -7.78 -4.16 3.61
C GLY A 107 -8.87 -3.43 2.81
N CYS A 108 -9.20 -3.88 1.60
CA CYS A 108 -10.32 -3.33 0.85
C CYS A 108 -11.62 -4.04 1.31
N VAL A 109 -12.11 -3.72 2.51
CA VAL A 109 -13.42 -4.19 2.99
C VAL A 109 -14.48 -3.23 2.44
N GLY A 110 -15.42 -3.76 1.65
CA GLY A 110 -16.61 -3.01 1.24
C GLY A 110 -17.35 -2.55 2.50
N LEU A 111 -17.68 -1.26 2.55
CA LEU A 111 -18.46 -0.63 3.60
C LEU A 111 -19.66 -1.54 3.93
N ARG A 112 -19.71 -2.11 5.14
CA ARG A 112 -20.92 -2.79 5.61
C ARG A 112 -22.06 -1.79 5.54
N ASP A 113 -23.16 -2.21 4.96
CA ASP A 113 -24.46 -1.61 5.22
C ASP A 113 -24.58 -1.42 6.73
N THR A 114 -24.61 -0.17 7.18
CA THR A 114 -25.31 0.18 8.41
C THR A 114 -26.77 -0.16 8.17
N LEU A 115 -27.12 -1.43 8.36
CA LEU A 115 -28.48 -1.84 8.65
C LEU A 115 -28.91 -1.00 9.85
N PRO A 116 -29.98 -0.18 9.74
CA PRO A 116 -30.57 0.38 10.95
C PRO A 116 -30.99 -0.78 11.85
N PRO A 117 -30.89 -0.67 13.18
CA PRO A 117 -31.27 -1.76 14.07
C PRO A 117 -32.72 -2.14 13.76
N SER A 118 -32.93 -3.41 13.40
CA SER A 118 -34.25 -4.02 13.33
C SER A 118 -34.94 -3.75 14.67
N ARG A 119 -35.97 -2.91 14.63
CA ARG A 119 -36.80 -2.64 15.80
C ARG A 119 -37.79 -3.78 15.92
N GLU A 120 -37.36 -4.88 16.52
CA GLU A 120 -38.30 -5.85 17.09
C GLU A 120 -38.86 -5.27 18.38
N GLY A 121 -40.17 -5.00 18.36
CA GLY A 121 -40.95 -4.58 19.52
C GLY A 121 -41.53 -3.18 19.40
N ASP A 122 -42.77 -3.09 18.90
CA ASP A 122 -43.83 -2.38 19.60
C ASP A 122 -45.20 -2.86 19.10
N LEU A 123 -45.89 -3.59 19.98
CA LEU A 123 -47.33 -3.79 19.94
C LEU A 123 -48.02 -2.45 20.16
N GLY A 124 -48.92 -2.05 19.27
CA GLY A 124 -49.75 -0.85 19.44
C GLY A 124 -51.01 -0.90 18.56
N SER A 125 -52.12 -1.22 19.21
CA SER A 125 -53.49 -1.34 18.69
C SER A 125 -54.12 -0.01 18.25
N SER A 126 -55.03 -0.07 17.25
CA SER A 126 -56.31 0.68 17.07
C SER A 126 -56.59 0.89 15.56
N GLY A 127 -57.55 0.20 14.91
CA GLY A 127 -58.99 0.53 14.83
C GLY A 127 -59.22 1.74 13.87
N ALA A 128 -60.06 1.76 12.82
CA ALA A 128 -61.20 0.95 12.38
C ALA A 128 -61.62 1.34 10.93
N GLY A 129 -62.49 0.51 10.32
CA GLY A 129 -63.37 0.84 9.18
C GLY A 129 -62.89 0.29 7.83
N ASP A 130 -63.68 -0.40 7.00
CA ASP A 130 -65.10 -0.74 7.00
C ASP A 130 -65.34 -1.78 5.87
N GLN A 131 -66.52 -2.42 5.86
CA GLN A 131 -67.17 -3.20 4.78
C GLN A 131 -67.01 -4.75 4.74
N PRO A 132 -68.08 -5.48 4.32
CA PRO A 132 -69.04 -6.05 5.27
C PRO A 132 -69.31 -7.56 5.04
N GLU A 133 -69.92 -8.20 6.03
CA GLU A 133 -70.59 -9.51 5.88
C GLU A 133 -72.04 -9.35 5.38
N ILE A 134 -72.63 -10.51 5.05
CA ILE A 134 -74.03 -10.84 4.65
C ILE A 134 -74.10 -11.17 3.14
N LEU A 135 -74.44 -12.39 2.66
CA LEU A 135 -75.20 -13.53 3.20
C LEU A 135 -74.69 -14.83 2.54
#